data_AF-A0AAU0F8J1-F1
#
_entry.id   AF-A0AAU0F8J1-F1
#
_cell.length_a   1.000
_cell.length_b   1.000
_cell.length_c   1.000
_cell.angle_alpha   90.00
_cell.angle_beta   90.00
_cell.angle_gamma   90.00
#
_symmetry.space_group_name_H-M   'P 1'
#
loop_
_entity.id
_entity.type
_entity.pdbx_description
1 polymer ?
#
loop_
_entity_poly.entity_id
_entity_poly.type
_entity_poly.pdbx_seq_one_letter_code
_entity_poly.pdbx_strand_id
1 'polypeptide(L)'
;MGELSLDGSLQPIKGVLPIAIKAREDGYKGIILPKQNTKEAAIVNDLEVYGITNIKEVIDFFNEGKPLEKTEIDTRKEFNAKIDAFPFDFSEVKGQETANERWKLLPQVGITSF
;
A
#
# COMPACT_ATOMS: atom_id res chain seq x y z
N MET A 1 3.34 5.99 7.04
CA MET A 1 4.57 5.25 6.68
C MET A 1 5.35 6.08 5.68
N GLY A 2 6.63 6.31 5.91
CA GLY A 2 7.50 7.14 5.08
C GLY A 2 8.85 7.31 5.75
N GLU A 3 9.88 7.59 4.97
CA GLU A 3 11.17 8.02 5.52
C GLU A 3 11.12 9.51 5.82
N LEU A 4 11.54 9.91 7.02
CA LEU A 4 11.51 11.29 7.48
C LEU A 4 12.90 11.92 7.37
N SER A 5 12.98 13.01 6.62
CA SER A 5 14.17 13.85 6.54
C SER A 5 14.27 14.78 7.76
N LEU A 6 15.47 15.30 8.04
CA LEU A 6 15.70 16.25 9.15
C LEU A 6 14.94 17.59 8.99
N ASP A 7 14.59 17.98 7.76
CA ASP A 7 13.77 19.14 7.45
C ASP A 7 12.25 18.86 7.58
N GLY A 8 11.88 17.65 7.98
CA GLY A 8 10.50 17.22 8.14
C GLY A 8 9.84 16.73 6.85
N SER A 9 10.54 16.76 5.71
CA SER A 9 10.01 16.24 4.44
C SER A 9 9.88 14.71 4.47
N LEU A 10 8.86 14.19 3.80
CA LEU A 10 8.66 12.76 3.64
C LEU A 10 9.19 12.26 2.29
N GLN A 11 10.08 11.28 2.34
CA GLN A 11 10.60 10.60 1.16
C GLN A 11 9.67 9.43 0.76
N PRO A 12 9.50 9.20 -0.56
CA PRO A 12 8.66 8.13 -1.07
C PRO A 12 9.21 6.75 -0.70
N ILE A 13 8.32 5.83 -0.38
CA ILE A 13 8.65 4.44 -0.04
C ILE A 13 8.31 3.50 -1.20
N LYS A 14 9.01 2.36 -1.28
CA LYS A 14 8.71 1.29 -2.23
C LYS A 14 7.73 0.29 -1.62
N GLY A 15 6.90 -0.31 -2.47
CA GLY A 15 5.97 -1.35 -2.04
C GLY A 15 4.82 -0.82 -1.17
N VAL A 16 4.27 0.34 -1.49
CA VAL A 16 3.13 0.88 -0.74
C VAL A 16 1.85 0.07 -0.95
N LEU A 17 1.66 -0.56 -2.12
CA LEU A 17 0.51 -1.41 -2.39
C LEU A 17 0.37 -2.60 -1.41
N PRO A 18 1.38 -3.48 -1.23
CA PRO A 18 1.27 -4.59 -0.28
C PRO A 18 1.08 -4.12 1.17
N ILE A 19 1.66 -2.96 1.53
CA ILE A 19 1.44 -2.34 2.85
C ILE A 19 -0.02 -1.90 3.01
N ALA A 20 -0.60 -1.26 2.00
CA ALA A 20 -2.00 -0.83 2.01
C ALA A 20 -2.97 -2.02 2.06
N ILE A 21 -2.70 -3.10 1.31
CA ILE A 21 -3.47 -4.35 1.36
C ILE A 21 -3.46 -4.91 2.78
N LYS A 22 -2.28 -5.02 3.40
CA LYS A 22 -2.14 -5.52 4.77
C LYS A 22 -2.85 -4.63 5.78
N ALA A 23 -2.75 -3.31 5.64
CA ALA A 23 -3.44 -2.37 6.51
C ALA A 23 -4.97 -2.55 6.46
N ARG A 24 -5.53 -2.79 5.27
CA ARG A 24 -6.95 -3.11 5.13
C ARG A 24 -7.29 -4.46 5.78
N GLU A 25 -6.50 -5.50 5.53
CA GLU A 25 -6.71 -6.84 6.13
C GLU A 25 -6.68 -6.82 7.66
N ASP A 26 -5.83 -5.98 8.24
CA ASP A 26 -5.71 -5.78 9.69
C ASP A 26 -6.81 -4.86 10.26
N GLY A 27 -7.71 -4.35 9.42
CA GLY A 27 -8.88 -3.56 9.83
C GLY A 27 -8.59 -2.10 10.14
N TYR A 28 -7.48 -1.55 9.64
CA TYR A 28 -7.21 -0.11 9.77
C TYR A 28 -8.17 0.71 8.90
N LYS A 29 -8.66 1.84 9.44
CA LYS A 29 -9.55 2.76 8.71
C LYS A 29 -8.83 3.48 7.57
N GLY A 30 -7.55 3.80 7.76
CA GLY A 30 -6.79 4.55 6.79
C GLY A 30 -5.30 4.57 7.06
N ILE A 31 -4.56 5.12 6.12
CA ILE A 31 -3.11 5.18 6.10
C ILE A 31 -2.64 6.57 5.66
N ILE A 32 -1.64 7.10 6.37
CA ILE A 32 -0.95 8.35 6.03
C ILE A 32 0.42 8.01 5.44
N LEU A 33 0.77 8.58 4.29
CA LEU A 33 1.98 8.27 3.54
C LEU A 33 2.44 9.46 2.66
N PRO A 34 3.67 9.44 2.11
CA PRO A 34 4.16 10.50 1.22
C PRO A 34 3.19 10.73 0.05
N LYS A 35 2.95 12.00 -0.32
CA LYS A 35 1.99 12.37 -1.38
C LYS A 35 2.23 11.62 -2.70
N GLN A 36 3.48 11.30 -3.01
CA GLN A 36 3.88 10.56 -4.21
C GLN A 36 3.38 9.12 -4.22
N ASN A 37 3.19 8.50 -3.04
CA ASN A 37 2.75 7.11 -2.90
C ASN A 37 1.22 6.95 -2.87
N THR A 38 0.45 8.03 -2.74
CA THR A 38 -1.01 7.93 -2.59
C THR A 38 -1.71 7.33 -3.79
N LYS A 39 -1.17 7.56 -4.98
CA LYS A 39 -1.72 6.99 -6.22
C LYS A 39 -1.81 5.47 -6.20
N GLU A 40 -0.77 4.82 -5.70
CA GLU A 40 -0.69 3.37 -5.63
C GLU A 40 -1.51 2.82 -4.45
N ALA A 41 -1.45 3.49 -3.29
CA ALA A 41 -2.19 3.07 -2.10
C ALA A 41 -3.72 3.17 -2.28
N ALA A 42 -4.21 4.20 -2.97
CA ALA A 42 -5.65 4.43 -3.14
C ALA A 42 -6.31 3.49 -4.18
N ILE A 43 -5.56 2.56 -4.77
CA ILE A 43 -6.11 1.41 -5.50
C ILE A 43 -6.82 0.44 -4.53
N VAL A 44 -6.40 0.42 -3.26
CA VAL A 44 -7.00 -0.43 -2.23
C VAL A 44 -8.34 0.17 -1.80
N ASN A 45 -9.42 -0.47 -2.23
CA ASN A 45 -10.77 -0.12 -1.78
C ASN A 45 -10.92 -0.29 -0.26
N ASP A 46 -11.84 0.47 0.32
CA ASP A 46 -12.17 0.43 1.75
C ASP A 46 -11.00 0.76 2.70
N LEU A 47 -10.01 1.51 2.21
CA LEU A 47 -8.92 2.08 3.00
C LEU A 47 -8.77 3.56 2.69
N GLU A 48 -8.87 4.42 3.71
CA GLU A 48 -8.69 5.86 3.51
C GLU A 48 -7.22 6.21 3.34
N VAL A 49 -6.86 6.89 2.25
CA VAL A 49 -5.46 7.23 1.95
C VAL A 49 -5.25 8.73 2.08
N TYR A 50 -4.30 9.12 2.91
CA TYR A 50 -3.92 10.52 3.13
C TYR A 50 -2.48 10.74 2.72
N GLY A 51 -2.27 11.74 1.87
CA GLY A 51 -0.95 12.11 1.34
C GLY A 51 -0.41 13.36 1.98
N ILE A 52 0.80 13.28 2.52
CA ILE A 52 1.49 14.42 3.11
C ILE A 52 2.85 14.63 2.43
N THR A 53 3.34 15.86 2.47
CA THR A 53 4.67 16.26 2.00
C THR A 53 5.62 16.54 3.16
N ASN A 54 5.08 16.99 4.29
CA ASN A 54 5.83 17.29 5.51
C ASN A 54 5.12 16.73 6.75
N ILE A 55 5.88 16.26 7.73
CA ILE A 55 5.34 15.71 8.98
C ILE A 55 4.52 16.73 9.78
N LYS A 56 4.79 18.02 9.59
CA LYS A 56 4.02 19.11 10.19
C LYS A 56 2.53 19.02 9.86
N GLU A 57 2.15 18.52 8.69
CA GLU A 57 0.74 18.31 8.32
C GLU A 57 0.05 17.32 9.26
N VAL A 58 0.75 16.28 9.70
CA VAL A 58 0.23 15.30 10.68
C VAL A 58 0.13 15.91 12.07
N ILE A 59 1.14 16.68 12.47
CA ILE A 59 1.15 17.36 13.77
C ILE A 59 0.00 18.36 13.86
N ASP A 60 -0.17 19.19 12.83
CA ASP A 60 -1.25 20.16 12.72
C ASP A 60 -2.63 19.46 12.72
N PHE A 61 -2.75 18.29 12.09
CA PHE A 61 -3.99 17.49 12.11
C PHE A 61 -4.35 17.03 13.53
N PHE A 62 -3.40 16.48 14.29
CA PHE A 62 -3.66 15.98 15.64
C PHE A 62 -3.81 17.09 16.69
N ASN A 63 -3.04 18.19 16.56
CA ASN A 63 -3.01 19.24 17.58
C ASN A 63 -3.97 20.40 17.30
N GLU A 64 -4.13 20.78 16.03
CA GLU A 64 -4.91 21.96 15.63
C GLU A 64 -6.23 21.58 14.94
N GLY A 65 -6.47 20.27 14.71
CA GLY A 65 -7.66 19.77 14.03
C GLY A 65 -7.73 20.15 12.55
N LYS A 66 -6.60 20.53 11.93
CA LYS A 66 -6.57 20.85 10.49
C LYS A 66 -6.82 19.59 9.68
N PRO A 67 -7.84 19.53 8.81
CA PRO A 67 -8.17 18.30 8.09
C PRO A 67 -7.06 17.91 7.10
N LEU A 68 -6.76 16.61 7.02
CA LEU A 68 -5.95 16.05 5.94
C LEU A 68 -6.83 15.77 4.72
N GLU A 69 -6.33 16.11 3.53
CA GLU A 69 -7.03 15.79 2.29
C GLU A 69 -6.91 14.30 1.97
N LYS A 70 -8.07 13.63 1.91
CA LYS A 70 -8.18 12.26 1.45
C LYS A 70 -7.87 12.21 -0.04
N THR A 71 -7.00 11.28 -0.43
CA THR A 71 -6.78 10.95 -1.83
C THR A 71 -7.86 9.97 -2.27
N GLU A 72 -8.79 10.46 -3.08
CA GLU A 72 -9.80 9.62 -3.72
C GLU A 72 -9.36 9.30 -5.13
N ILE A 73 -9.26 8.01 -5.44
CA ILE A 73 -9.09 7.54 -6.81
C ILE A 73 -10.39 6.87 -7.21
N ASP A 74 -11.02 7.41 -8.24
CA ASP A 74 -12.10 6.73 -8.93
C ASP A 74 -11.47 5.61 -9.76
N THR A 75 -11.27 4.46 -9.11
CA THR A 75 -10.62 3.27 -9.67
C THR A 75 -11.28 2.83 -10.97
N ARG A 76 -12.59 3.10 -11.16
CA ARG A 76 -13.31 2.82 -12.41
C ARG A 76 -12.92 3.78 -13.54
N LYS A 77 -12.77 5.07 -13.27
CA LYS A 77 -12.33 6.05 -14.29
C LYS A 77 -10.89 5.83 -14.73
N GLU A 78 -9.97 5.59 -13.79
CA GLU A 78 -8.55 5.35 -14.10
C GLU A 78 -8.35 4.03 -14.84
N PHE A 79 -9.12 2.98 -14.51
CA PHE A 79 -9.09 1.71 -15.22
C PHE A 79 -9.64 1.85 -16.64
N ASN A 80 -10.79 2.51 -16.82
CA ASN A 80 -11.37 2.75 -18.15
C ASN A 80 -10.49 3.64 -19.05
N ALA A 81 -9.91 4.71 -18.49
CA ALA A 81 -8.98 5.58 -19.23
C ALA A 81 -7.72 4.83 -19.68
N LYS A 82 -7.27 3.83 -18.92
CA LYS A 82 -6.14 2.96 -19.29
C LYS A 82 -6.53 1.86 -20.27
N ILE A 83 -7.78 1.35 -20.25
CA ILE A 83 -8.29 0.40 -21.24
C ILE A 83 -8.38 1.07 -22.63
N ASP A 84 -8.91 2.28 -22.73
CA ASP A 84 -8.96 3.01 -24.01
C ASP A 84 -7.55 3.33 -24.56
N ALA A 85 -6.55 3.42 -23.69
CA ALA A 85 -5.15 3.66 -24.06
C ALA A 85 -4.34 2.37 -24.37
N PHE A 86 -4.87 1.18 -24.06
CA PHE A 86 -4.21 -0.10 -24.30
C PHE A 86 -5.18 -1.11 -24.93
N PRO A 87 -5.17 -1.29 -26.26
CA PRO A 87 -5.77 -2.46 -26.89
C PRO A 87 -4.80 -3.64 -26.69
N PHE A 88 -4.65 -4.13 -25.46
CA PHE A 88 -3.88 -5.34 -25.18
C PHE A 88 -4.80 -6.39 -24.60
N ASP A 89 -4.91 -7.46 -25.36
CA ASP A 89 -5.71 -8.65 -25.12
C ASP A 89 -5.25 -9.35 -23.83
N PHE A 90 -6.11 -9.40 -22.81
CA PHE A 90 -5.86 -10.09 -21.53
C PHE A 90 -6.09 -11.61 -21.63
N SER A 91 -6.09 -12.18 -22.82
CA SER A 91 -6.25 -13.62 -23.04
C SER A 91 -5.02 -14.47 -22.64
N GLU A 92 -3.87 -13.86 -22.32
CA GLU A 92 -2.63 -14.59 -21.99
C GLU A 92 -2.26 -14.70 -20.50
N VAL A 93 -3.06 -14.20 -19.55
CA VAL A 93 -2.76 -14.38 -18.11
C VAL A 93 -3.42 -15.65 -17.58
N LYS A 94 -3.03 -16.80 -18.14
CA LYS A 94 -3.16 -18.11 -17.49
C LYS A 94 -1.78 -18.59 -17.07
N GLY A 95 -1.53 -18.57 -15.76
CA GLY A 95 -0.47 -19.35 -15.13
C GLY A 95 0.76 -18.55 -14.71
N GLN A 96 0.80 -18.21 -13.42
CA GLN A 96 2.04 -18.27 -12.63
C GLN A 96 1.70 -18.80 -11.23
N GLU A 97 1.50 -20.12 -11.13
CA GLU A 97 1.51 -20.87 -9.86
C GLU A 97 2.96 -21.22 -9.46
N THR A 98 3.83 -20.21 -9.26
CA THR A 98 5.23 -20.50 -8.93
C THR A 98 5.80 -19.54 -7.89
N ALA A 99 5.39 -19.68 -6.63
CA ALA A 99 6.23 -19.40 -5.46
C ALA A 99 5.51 -19.76 -4.16
N ASN A 100 5.43 -21.04 -3.78
CA ASN A 100 5.30 -21.45 -2.36
C ASN A 100 5.55 -22.95 -2.12
N GLU A 101 6.77 -23.43 -2.38
CA GLU A 101 7.19 -24.78 -1.95
C GLU A 101 8.56 -24.79 -1.24
N ARG A 102 8.91 -23.74 -0.49
CA ARG A 102 10.18 -23.69 0.28
C ARG A 102 10.05 -24.02 1.77
N TRP A 103 8.89 -24.49 2.25
CA TRP A 103 8.68 -24.77 3.68
C TRP A 103 8.59 -26.26 4.05
N LYS A 104 8.71 -27.19 3.10
CA LYS A 104 8.58 -28.65 3.35
C LYS A 104 9.90 -29.41 3.59
N LEU A 105 11.06 -28.76 3.66
CA LEU A 105 12.36 -29.44 3.83
C LEU A 105 13.09 -29.14 5.14
N LEU A 106 12.36 -28.93 6.25
CA LEU A 106 12.98 -29.09 7.56
C LEU A 106 12.87 -30.57 7.99
N PRO A 107 13.98 -31.32 8.09
CA PRO A 107 13.93 -32.65 8.69
C PRO A 107 13.52 -32.51 10.15
N GLN A 108 12.37 -33.09 10.51
CA GLN A 108 12.02 -33.35 11.90
C GLN A 108 12.99 -34.40 12.45
N VAL A 109 14.08 -33.95 13.08
CA VAL A 109 14.87 -34.82 13.95
C VAL A 109 14.34 -34.61 15.36
N GLY A 110 13.54 -35.57 15.81
CA GLY A 110 13.14 -35.68 17.20
C GLY A 110 14.36 -35.91 18.08
N ILE A 111 14.43 -35.19 19.19
CA ILE A 111 15.18 -35.64 20.36
C ILE A 111 14.21 -35.66 21.52
N THR A 112 14.06 -36.87 22.02
CA THR A 112 13.26 -37.40 23.13
C THR A 112 13.55 -36.71 24.47
N SER A 113 12.55 -36.78 25.36
CA SER A 113 12.55 -36.54 26.82
C SER A 113 13.91 -36.35 27.51
N PHE A 114 14.05 -35.26 28.28
CA PHE A 114 13.85 -35.20 29.74
C PHE A 114 13.40 -33.80 30.15
#